data_AF-A0A2A2DNR1-F1
#
_entry.id   AF-A0A2A2DNR1-F1
#
_cell.length_a   1.000
_cell.length_b   1.000
_cell.length_c   1.000
_cell.angle_alpha   90.00
_cell.angle_beta   90.00
_cell.angle_gamma   90.00
#
_symmetry.space_group_name_H-M   'P 1'
#
loop_
_entity.id
_entity.type
_entity.pdbx_description
1 polymer ?
#
loop_
_entity_poly.entity_id
_entity_poly.type
_entity_poly.pdbx_seq_one_letter_code
_entity_poly.pdbx_strand_id
1 'polypeptide(L)'
;MQLVTQQFNGIAFVLNPYATSQFLRQDLFVRQFQVRLFSQTEYVDDDPLEGTYWMNEASLVGQCGLLDDATTLAEAAVRHMLNRSVPFHQDPGRPLRFAPRRIVINDRFGNQVLYGTVNNGTLGWLKPVEGEAESALRKSIDALYAEAAFESGWDNYSTAQGLREHASCLERRLVSPQWRPHVLAHLAKLENTQSTVC
;
A
#
# COMPACT_ATOMS: atom_id res chain seq x y z
N MET A 1 -6.92 -20.70 4.86
CA MET A 1 -6.99 -21.58 3.68
C MET A 1 -5.86 -22.60 3.78
N GLN A 2 -6.11 -23.90 3.57
CA GLN A 2 -5.05 -24.90 3.58
C GLN A 2 -4.39 -24.96 2.20
N LEU A 3 -3.07 -24.75 2.16
CA LEU A 3 -2.30 -24.77 0.91
C LEU A 3 -1.96 -26.20 0.50
N VAL A 4 -2.19 -26.54 -0.77
CA VAL A 4 -1.73 -27.80 -1.35
C VAL A 4 -0.28 -27.64 -1.77
N THR A 5 0.60 -28.47 -1.22
CA THR A 5 2.03 -28.48 -1.52
C THR A 5 2.44 -29.83 -2.12
N GLN A 6 3.26 -29.80 -3.16
CA GLN A 6 3.84 -30.97 -3.81
C GLN A 6 5.37 -30.88 -3.78
N GLN A 7 6.04 -32.03 -3.72
CA GLN A 7 7.49 -32.12 -3.75
C GLN A 7 7.92 -32.65 -5.12
N PHE A 8 8.88 -31.96 -5.75
CA PHE A 8 9.51 -32.43 -6.98
C PHE A 8 11.03 -32.32 -6.82
N ASN A 9 11.72 -33.47 -6.83
CA ASN A 9 13.18 -33.55 -6.61
C ASN A 9 13.67 -32.80 -5.36
N GLY A 10 12.92 -32.87 -4.25
CA GLY A 10 13.25 -32.19 -2.99
C GLY A 10 12.94 -30.69 -2.96
N ILE A 11 12.34 -30.13 -4.02
CA ILE A 11 11.88 -28.75 -4.06
C ILE A 11 10.37 -28.72 -3.85
N ALA A 12 9.94 -27.87 -2.91
CA ALA A 12 8.54 -27.69 -2.60
C ALA A 12 7.86 -26.71 -3.57
N PHE A 13 6.67 -27.10 -4.04
CA PHE A 13 5.81 -26.31 -4.91
C PHE A 13 4.42 -26.18 -4.29
N VAL A 14 3.89 -24.96 -4.28
CA VAL A 14 2.58 -24.63 -3.76
C VAL A 14 1.62 -24.40 -4.92
N LEU A 15 0.43 -25.00 -4.86
CA LEU A 15 -0.64 -24.68 -5.82
C LEU A 15 -1.05 -23.22 -5.63
N ASN A 16 -0.87 -22.41 -6.67
CA ASN A 16 -1.12 -20.98 -6.60
C ASN A 16 -2.64 -20.70 -6.61
N PRO A 17 -3.22 -20.16 -5.53
CA PRO A 17 -4.65 -19.84 -5.48
C PRO A 17 -5.05 -18.70 -6.43
N TYR A 18 -4.08 -17.97 -6.97
CA TYR A 18 -4.28 -16.84 -7.88
C TYR A 18 -4.07 -17.18 -9.35
N ALA A 19 -3.72 -18.43 -9.66
CA ALA A 19 -3.58 -18.89 -11.03
C ALA A 19 -3.94 -20.37 -11.12
N THR A 20 -5.06 -20.66 -11.79
CA THR A 20 -5.60 -22.02 -11.91
C THR A 20 -4.55 -22.99 -12.45
N SER A 21 -4.39 -24.13 -11.78
CA SER A 21 -3.49 -25.22 -12.17
C SER A 21 -2.01 -24.86 -12.31
N GLN A 22 -1.56 -23.75 -11.70
CA GLN A 22 -0.15 -23.39 -11.65
C GLN A 22 0.44 -23.71 -10.28
N PHE A 23 1.52 -24.49 -10.29
CA PHE A 23 2.38 -24.65 -9.14
C PHE A 23 3.47 -23.60 -9.16
N LEU A 24 3.66 -22.90 -8.05
CA LEU A 24 4.77 -21.98 -7.86
C LEU A 24 5.73 -22.60 -6.85
N ARG A 25 7.04 -22.46 -7.05
CA ARG A 25 7.99 -22.86 -6.00
C ARG A 25 7.67 -22.13 -4.70
N GLN A 26 7.77 -22.83 -3.58
CA GLN A 26 7.38 -22.30 -2.27
C GLN A 26 8.14 -21.02 -1.90
N ASP A 27 9.42 -20.92 -2.25
CA ASP A 27 10.25 -19.73 -1.98
C ASP A 27 9.82 -18.50 -2.79
N LEU A 28 9.25 -18.71 -3.98
CA LEU A 28 8.62 -17.64 -4.76
C LEU A 28 7.23 -17.31 -4.20
N PHE A 29 6.49 -18.31 -3.73
CA PHE A 29 5.14 -18.14 -3.21
C PHE A 29 5.13 -17.29 -1.95
N VAL A 30 6.02 -17.54 -0.99
CA VAL A 30 6.09 -16.74 0.24
C VAL A 30 6.48 -15.27 -0.01
N ARG A 31 6.92 -14.92 -1.22
CA ARG A 31 7.25 -13.56 -1.65
C ARG A 31 6.26 -12.99 -2.66
N GLN A 32 5.12 -13.65 -2.85
CA GLN A 32 4.10 -13.28 -3.83
C GLN A 32 3.64 -11.83 -3.65
N PHE A 33 3.46 -11.42 -2.40
CA PHE A 33 3.05 -10.08 -2.04
C PHE A 33 4.10 -9.40 -1.18
N GLN A 34 4.29 -8.11 -1.42
CA GLN A 34 5.12 -7.21 -0.62
C GLN A 34 4.23 -6.15 0.00
N VAL A 35 4.22 -6.09 1.33
CA VAL A 35 3.44 -5.12 2.10
C VAL A 35 4.35 -3.97 2.50
N ARG A 36 4.05 -2.75 2.04
CA ARG A 36 4.79 -1.54 2.38
C ARG A 36 3.91 -0.58 3.17
N LEU A 37 4.44 -0.08 4.27
CA LEU A 37 3.86 1.00 5.07
C LEU A 37 4.55 2.30 4.68
N PHE A 38 3.74 3.31 4.36
CA PHE A 38 4.20 4.67 4.28
C PHE A 38 3.63 5.45 5.45
N SER A 39 4.51 6.15 6.11
CA SER A 39 4.26 6.86 7.34
C SER A 39 4.90 8.22 7.33
N GLN A 40 4.56 9.01 8.34
CA GLN A 40 5.26 10.22 8.67
C GLN A 40 5.76 10.14 10.10
N THR A 41 6.95 10.68 10.32
CA THR A 41 7.54 10.85 11.64
C THR A 41 7.76 12.34 11.88
N GLU A 42 7.26 12.82 13.00
CA GLU A 42 7.48 14.19 13.47
C GLU A 42 8.79 14.25 14.23
N TYR A 43 9.58 15.29 14.00
CA TYR A 43 10.86 15.54 14.67
C TYR A 43 10.87 16.96 15.27
N VAL A 44 11.62 17.14 16.35
CA VAL A 44 11.97 18.48 16.86
C VAL A 44 12.97 19.10 15.89
N ASP A 45 12.74 20.36 15.51
CA ASP A 45 13.71 21.12 14.72
C ASP A 45 14.98 21.43 15.54
N ASP A 46 16.10 21.61 14.84
CA ASP A 46 17.36 22.00 15.47
C ASP A 46 17.32 23.46 15.95
N ASP A 47 16.46 24.30 15.36
CA ASP A 47 16.14 25.63 15.86
C ASP A 47 14.90 25.60 16.78
N PRO A 48 15.04 25.89 18.09
CA PRO A 48 13.92 25.91 19.03
C PRO A 48 12.79 26.89 18.66
N LEU A 49 13.04 27.85 17.76
CA LEU A 49 12.04 28.82 17.28
C LEU A 49 11.21 28.31 16.10
N GLU A 50 11.70 27.31 15.35
CA GLU A 50 11.03 26.78 14.14
C GLU A 50 10.05 25.63 14.45
N GLY A 51 10.13 25.04 15.65
CA GLY A 51 9.12 24.09 16.16
C GLY A 51 9.36 22.63 15.75
N THR A 52 8.44 22.05 14.98
CA THR A 52 8.49 20.63 14.56
C THR A 52 8.30 20.47 13.06
N TYR A 53 8.89 19.43 12.48
CA TYR A 53 8.72 19.10 11.07
C TYR A 53 8.40 17.61 10.87
N TRP A 54 7.76 17.28 9.75
CA TRP A 54 7.34 15.92 9.40
C TRP A 54 8.17 15.36 8.24
N MET A 55 8.69 14.15 8.41
CA MET A 55 9.40 13.40 7.37
C MET A 55 8.57 12.23 6.89
N ASN A 56 8.51 12.02 5.58
CA ASN A 56 7.89 10.83 4.98
C ASN A 56 8.86 9.64 5.02
N GLU A 57 8.35 8.47 5.42
CA GLU A 57 9.11 7.23 5.46
C GLU A 57 8.34 6.12 4.73
N ALA A 58 9.07 5.22 4.08
CA ALA A 58 8.52 4.02 3.44
C ALA A 58 9.28 2.80 3.94
N SER A 59 8.58 1.85 4.53
CA SER A 59 9.16 0.64 5.12
C SER A 59 8.51 -0.63 4.55
N LEU A 60 9.33 -1.62 4.21
CA LEU A 60 8.85 -2.96 3.93
C LEU A 60 8.43 -3.62 5.25
N VAL A 61 7.13 -3.87 5.40
CA VAL A 61 6.56 -4.53 6.58
C VAL A 61 6.85 -6.03 6.53
N GLY A 62 6.72 -6.62 5.34
CA GLY A 62 6.91 -8.04 5.17
C GLY A 62 6.51 -8.53 3.79
N GLN A 63 6.68 -9.84 3.62
CA GLN A 63 6.31 -10.57 2.42
C GLN A 63 5.47 -11.77 2.81
N CYS A 64 4.52 -12.14 1.96
CA CYS A 64 3.68 -13.30 2.19
C CYS A 64 3.12 -13.86 0.87
N GLY A 65 2.54 -15.05 0.96
CA GLY A 65 1.94 -15.74 -0.18
C GLY A 65 0.45 -15.49 -0.37
N LEU A 66 -0.25 -14.98 0.64
CA LEU A 66 -1.71 -14.85 0.63
C LEU A 66 -2.16 -13.42 0.92
N LEU A 67 -3.26 -13.00 0.29
CA LEU A 67 -3.93 -11.72 0.56
C LEU A 67 -4.41 -11.61 2.00
N ASP A 68 -4.94 -12.69 2.58
CA ASP A 68 -5.32 -12.77 4.00
C ASP A 68 -4.14 -12.38 4.89
N ASP A 69 -2.98 -13.02 4.68
CA ASP A 69 -1.75 -12.74 5.42
C ASP A 69 -1.25 -11.31 5.15
N ALA A 70 -1.34 -10.84 3.91
CA ALA A 70 -0.90 -9.49 3.52
C ALA A 70 -1.70 -8.41 4.25
N THR A 71 -3.02 -8.56 4.29
CA THR A 71 -3.90 -7.62 5.02
C THR A 71 -3.74 -7.74 6.54
N THR A 72 -3.50 -8.94 7.06
CA THR A 72 -3.18 -9.15 8.49
C THR A 72 -1.87 -8.46 8.88
N LEU A 73 -0.81 -8.61 8.06
CA LEU A 73 0.47 -7.91 8.25
C LEU A 73 0.29 -6.40 8.18
N ALA A 74 -0.51 -5.90 7.23
CA ALA A 74 -0.80 -4.48 7.09
C ALA A 74 -1.49 -3.91 8.35
N GLU A 75 -2.53 -4.58 8.84
CA GLU A 75 -3.23 -4.16 10.07
C GLU A 75 -2.31 -4.20 11.29
N ALA A 76 -1.53 -5.27 11.44
CA ALA A 76 -0.57 -5.40 12.54
C ALA A 76 0.47 -4.28 12.51
N ALA A 77 0.98 -3.92 11.34
CA ALA A 77 1.93 -2.82 11.17
C ALA A 77 1.33 -1.47 11.54
N VAL A 78 0.09 -1.19 11.10
CA VAL A 78 -0.62 0.04 11.47
C VAL A 78 -0.83 0.10 12.98
N ARG A 79 -1.34 -0.98 13.61
CA ARG A 79 -1.53 -1.05 15.06
C ARG A 79 -0.22 -0.87 15.82
N HIS A 80 0.85 -1.55 15.39
CA HIS A 80 2.17 -1.41 15.99
C HIS A 80 2.66 0.03 15.93
N MET A 81 2.48 0.71 14.79
CA MET A 81 2.90 2.10 14.64
C MET A 81 2.08 3.06 15.49
N LEU A 82 0.77 2.85 15.61
CA LEU A 82 -0.10 3.66 16.47
C LEU A 82 0.21 3.48 17.96
N ASN A 83 0.61 2.26 18.36
CA ASN A 83 0.99 1.94 19.74
C ASN A 83 2.46 2.29 20.04
N ARG A 84 3.21 2.77 19.05
CA ARG A 84 4.61 3.16 19.23
C ARG A 84 4.66 4.42 20.08
N SER A 85 5.02 4.25 21.35
CA SER A 85 5.26 5.36 22.25
C SER A 85 6.64 5.94 21.99
N VAL A 86 6.72 7.26 21.95
CA VAL A 86 7.98 7.99 21.91
C VAL A 86 8.11 8.68 23.25
N PRO A 87 9.14 8.37 24.06
CA PRO A 87 9.34 9.07 25.30
C PRO A 87 9.55 10.55 25.00
N PHE A 88 8.92 11.41 25.80
CA PHE A 88 9.01 12.86 25.62
C PHE A 88 10.47 13.32 25.77
N HIS A 89 11.05 13.82 24.68
CA HIS A 89 12.37 14.43 24.65
C HIS A 89 12.28 15.73 23.84
N GLN A 90 13.01 16.75 24.29
CA GLN A 90 13.15 18.03 23.58
C GLN A 90 14.45 18.10 22.77
N ASP A 91 15.20 17.00 22.68
CA ASP A 91 16.46 16.96 21.96
C ASP A 91 16.20 17.00 20.45
N PRO A 92 16.88 17.88 19.70
CA PRO A 92 16.76 17.94 18.26
C PRO A 92 17.09 16.61 17.57
N GLY A 93 16.44 16.36 16.43
CA GLY A 93 16.61 15.12 15.67
C GLY A 93 16.02 13.87 16.33
N ARG A 94 15.33 13.98 17.47
CA ARG A 94 14.56 12.88 18.06
C ARG A 94 13.13 12.84 17.51
N PRO A 95 12.58 11.63 17.24
CA PRO A 95 11.19 11.51 16.84
C PRO A 95 10.25 11.85 17.99
N LEU A 96 9.22 12.64 17.71
CA LEU A 96 8.16 13.04 18.63
C LEU A 96 6.88 12.23 18.45
N ARG A 97 6.53 11.94 17.19
CA ARG A 97 5.28 11.28 16.85
C ARG A 97 5.40 10.45 15.60
N PHE A 98 4.67 9.34 15.58
CA PHE A 98 4.55 8.46 14.43
C PHE A 98 3.12 8.51 13.89
N ALA A 99 2.97 8.65 12.58
CA ALA A 99 1.69 8.69 11.89
C ALA A 99 1.71 7.74 10.69
N PRO A 100 1.12 6.52 10.78
CA PRO A 100 0.90 5.71 9.60
C PRO A 100 -0.07 6.43 8.66
N ARG A 101 0.23 6.45 7.35
CA ARG A 101 -0.58 7.18 6.35
C ARG A 101 -1.25 6.25 5.34
N ARG A 102 -0.52 5.26 4.83
CA ARG A 102 -1.03 4.35 3.81
C ARG A 102 -0.28 3.03 3.79
N ILE A 103 -0.95 2.01 3.30
CA ILE A 103 -0.37 0.71 2.98
C ILE A 103 -0.45 0.49 1.46
N VAL A 104 0.60 -0.04 0.87
CA VAL A 104 0.59 -0.53 -0.52
C VAL A 104 1.00 -1.98 -0.52
N ILE A 105 0.14 -2.84 -1.07
CA ILE A 105 0.44 -4.24 -1.34
C ILE A 105 0.71 -4.37 -2.83
N ASN A 106 1.89 -4.85 -3.17
CA ASN A 106 2.27 -5.13 -4.55
C ASN A 106 2.55 -6.62 -4.72
N ASP A 107 2.38 -7.13 -5.93
CA ASP A 107 2.87 -8.46 -6.25
C ASP A 107 4.40 -8.49 -6.38
N ARG A 108 4.96 -9.68 -6.55
CA ARG A 108 6.40 -9.91 -6.73
C ARG A 108 7.00 -9.24 -7.97
N PHE A 109 6.18 -8.78 -8.90
CA PHE A 109 6.58 -8.07 -10.11
C PHE A 109 6.41 -6.55 -9.99
N GLY A 110 5.97 -6.06 -8.82
CA GLY A 110 5.76 -4.64 -8.57
C GLY A 110 4.39 -4.11 -9.01
N ASN A 111 3.47 -4.96 -9.46
CA ASN A 111 2.12 -4.53 -9.78
C ASN A 111 1.33 -4.24 -8.51
N GLN A 112 0.58 -3.13 -8.49
CA GLN A 112 -0.29 -2.82 -7.38
C GLN A 112 -1.45 -3.82 -7.29
N VAL A 113 -1.62 -4.37 -6.09
CA VAL A 113 -2.67 -5.34 -5.76
C VAL A 113 -3.73 -4.69 -4.88
N LEU A 114 -3.30 -4.00 -3.82
CA LEU A 114 -4.18 -3.29 -2.89
C LEU A 114 -3.54 -2.00 -2.43
N TYR A 115 -4.37 -0.98 -2.25
CA TYR A 115 -3.98 0.28 -1.66
C TYR A 115 -4.91 0.60 -0.49
N GLY A 116 -4.33 0.89 0.67
CA GLY A 116 -5.06 1.24 1.89
C GLY A 116 -4.67 2.61 2.40
N THR A 117 -5.64 3.38 2.90
CA THR A 117 -5.45 4.66 3.58
C THR A 117 -5.67 4.49 5.08
N VAL A 118 -4.83 5.11 5.90
CA VAL A 118 -5.01 5.13 7.35
C VAL A 118 -5.61 6.48 7.75
N ASN A 119 -6.86 6.44 8.22
CA ASN A 119 -7.59 7.62 8.69
C ASN A 119 -8.00 7.40 10.13
N ASN A 120 -7.65 8.34 11.02
CA ASN A 120 -7.95 8.27 12.45
C ASN A 120 -7.54 6.93 13.10
N GLY A 121 -6.40 6.38 12.68
CA GLY A 121 -5.88 5.10 13.18
C GLY A 121 -6.52 3.85 12.57
N THR A 122 -7.49 4.00 11.67
CA THR A 122 -8.16 2.88 11.01
C THR A 122 -7.68 2.73 9.57
N LEU A 123 -7.28 1.51 9.20
CA LEU A 123 -6.91 1.16 7.82
C LEU A 123 -8.17 0.86 7.01
N GLY A 124 -8.42 1.65 5.96
CA GLY A 124 -9.46 1.42 4.96
C GLY A 124 -8.86 1.10 3.60
N TRP A 125 -9.37 0.08 2.93
CA TRP A 125 -8.92 -0.33 1.60
C TRP A 125 -9.69 0.40 0.49
N LEU A 126 -8.98 0.88 -0.53
CA LEU A 126 -9.60 1.44 -1.72
C LEU A 126 -10.12 0.32 -2.63
N LYS A 127 -11.39 0.42 -3.03
CA LYS A 127 -11.98 -0.50 -4.00
C LYS A 127 -11.38 -0.23 -5.40
N PRO A 128 -10.97 -1.28 -6.14
CA PRO A 128 -10.56 -1.16 -7.54
C PRO A 128 -11.66 -0.52 -8.39
N VAL A 129 -11.26 0.23 -9.41
CA VAL A 129 -12.19 0.74 -10.44
C VAL A 129 -12.15 -0.17 -11.66
N GLU A 130 -13.31 -0.37 -12.29
CA GLU A 130 -13.47 -1.27 -13.44
C GLU A 130 -14.31 -0.63 -14.56
N GLY A 131 -14.23 -1.18 -15.77
CA GLY A 131 -15.07 -0.81 -16.91
C GLY A 131 -14.87 0.63 -17.38
N GLU A 132 -15.96 1.29 -17.77
CA GLU A 132 -15.95 2.68 -18.25
C GLU A 132 -15.34 3.66 -17.24
N ALA A 133 -15.56 3.43 -15.94
CA ALA A 133 -14.98 4.25 -14.89
C ALA A 133 -13.44 4.14 -14.85
N GLU A 134 -12.88 2.96 -15.18
CA GLU A 134 -11.43 2.78 -15.27
C GLU A 134 -10.87 3.55 -16.48
N SER A 135 -11.53 3.44 -17.63
CA SER A 135 -11.15 4.16 -18.85
C SER A 135 -11.16 5.67 -18.66
N ALA A 136 -12.20 6.20 -18.01
CA ALA A 136 -12.29 7.61 -17.65
C ALA A 136 -11.17 8.02 -16.68
N LEU A 137 -10.92 7.21 -15.64
CA LEU A 137 -9.87 7.46 -14.65
C LEU A 137 -8.48 7.50 -15.30
N ARG A 138 -8.18 6.56 -16.21
CA ARG A 138 -6.91 6.54 -16.97
C ARG A 138 -6.74 7.81 -17.81
N LYS A 139 -7.78 8.22 -18.54
CA LYS A 139 -7.74 9.49 -19.30
C LYS A 139 -7.49 10.70 -18.39
N SER A 140 -8.09 10.74 -17.21
CA SER A 140 -7.83 11.81 -16.24
C SER A 140 -6.39 11.79 -15.72
N ILE A 141 -5.83 10.62 -15.44
CA ILE A 141 -4.43 10.45 -15.03
C ILE A 141 -3.49 10.94 -16.15
N ASP A 142 -3.71 10.49 -17.38
CA ASP A 142 -2.90 10.89 -18.54
C ASP A 142 -2.95 12.41 -18.77
N ALA A 143 -4.14 13.00 -18.64
CA ALA A 143 -4.32 14.44 -18.75
C ALA A 143 -3.57 15.22 -17.65
N LEU A 144 -3.62 14.74 -16.40
CA LEU A 144 -2.88 15.36 -15.29
C LEU A 144 -1.36 15.30 -15.51
N TYR A 145 -0.83 14.19 -16.01
CA TYR A 145 0.60 14.10 -16.33
C TYR A 145 1.00 14.96 -17.53
N ALA A 146 0.15 15.03 -18.56
CA ALA A 146 0.39 15.91 -19.70
C ALA A 146 0.42 17.39 -19.26
N GLU A 147 -0.53 17.81 -18.44
CA GLU A 147 -0.57 19.16 -17.86
C GLU A 147 0.66 19.42 -16.98
N ALA A 148 1.04 18.45 -16.13
CA ALA A 148 2.24 18.59 -15.31
C ALA A 148 3.51 18.75 -16.15
N ALA A 149 3.61 18.07 -17.30
CA ALA A 149 4.72 18.22 -18.22
C ALA A 149 4.72 19.60 -18.89
N PHE A 150 3.55 20.09 -19.28
CA PHE A 150 3.38 21.44 -19.82
C PHE A 150 3.80 22.51 -18.82
N GLU A 151 3.26 22.48 -17.60
CA GLU A 151 3.60 23.41 -16.50
C GLU A 151 5.09 23.37 -16.15
N SER A 152 5.70 22.18 -16.12
CA SER A 152 7.13 22.04 -15.90
C SER A 152 7.98 22.68 -16.99
N GLY A 153 7.48 22.75 -18.24
CA GLY A 153 8.13 23.45 -19.34
C GLY A 153 8.05 24.97 -19.25
N TRP A 154 7.14 25.50 -18.43
CA TRP A 154 6.99 26.92 -18.10
C TRP A 154 7.65 27.29 -16.76
N ASP A 155 8.54 26.44 -16.25
CA ASP A 155 9.19 26.58 -14.93
C ASP A 155 8.21 26.63 -13.73
N ASN A 156 6.95 26.20 -13.92
CA ASN A 156 5.94 26.12 -12.87
C ASN A 156 6.06 24.79 -12.09
N TYR A 157 7.24 24.54 -11.51
CA TYR A 157 7.57 23.26 -10.88
C TYR A 157 6.64 22.87 -9.73
N SER A 158 6.20 23.83 -8.92
CA SER A 158 5.27 23.55 -7.81
C SER A 158 3.91 23.07 -8.32
N THR A 159 3.37 23.69 -9.37
CA THR A 159 2.11 23.29 -10.00
C THR A 159 2.26 21.90 -10.63
N ALA A 160 3.34 21.69 -11.39
CA ALA A 160 3.65 20.40 -11.99
C ALA A 160 3.76 19.27 -10.94
N GLN A 161 4.36 19.55 -9.79
CA GLN A 161 4.45 18.60 -8.69
C GLN A 161 3.06 18.24 -8.14
N GLY A 162 2.21 19.24 -7.85
CA GLY A 162 0.85 18.99 -7.35
C GLY A 162 0.00 18.16 -8.32
N LEU A 163 0.13 18.41 -9.62
CA LEU A 163 -0.54 17.63 -10.67
C LEU A 163 -0.07 16.17 -10.70
N ARG A 164 1.25 15.92 -10.61
CA ARG A 164 1.81 14.55 -10.52
C ARG A 164 1.35 13.84 -9.26
N GLU A 165 1.30 14.53 -8.13
CA GLU A 165 0.80 13.96 -6.88
C GLU A 165 -0.67 13.59 -6.98
N HIS A 166 -1.49 14.42 -7.65
CA HIS A 166 -2.89 14.10 -7.91
C HIS A 166 -3.04 12.89 -8.84
N ALA A 167 -2.29 12.83 -9.94
CA ALA A 167 -2.28 11.68 -10.84
C ALA A 167 -1.91 10.39 -10.09
N SER A 168 -0.84 10.44 -9.29
CA SER A 168 -0.42 9.33 -8.43
C SER A 168 -1.48 8.96 -7.38
N CYS A 169 -2.32 9.89 -6.93
CA CYS A 169 -3.44 9.57 -6.05
C CYS A 169 -4.53 8.76 -6.77
N LEU A 170 -4.80 9.06 -8.03
CA LEU A 170 -5.79 8.35 -8.83
C LEU A 170 -5.33 6.93 -9.23
N GLU A 171 -4.04 6.77 -9.55
CA GLU A 171 -3.41 5.48 -9.87
C GLU A 171 -3.59 4.42 -8.78
N ARG A 172 -3.76 4.83 -7.52
CA ARG A 172 -3.95 3.94 -6.35
C ARG A 172 -5.19 3.06 -6.46
N ARG A 173 -6.13 3.43 -7.32
CA ARG A 173 -7.37 2.68 -7.58
C ARG A 173 -7.26 1.78 -8.82
N LEU A 174 -6.18 1.91 -9.59
CA LEU A 174 -5.87 1.05 -10.73
C LEU A 174 -5.15 -0.21 -10.22
N VAL A 175 -5.91 -1.28 -10.07
CA VAL A 175 -5.38 -2.61 -9.78
C VAL A 175 -5.20 -3.37 -11.09
N SER A 176 -4.11 -4.14 -11.23
CA SER A 176 -3.86 -4.91 -12.46
C SER A 176 -4.99 -5.92 -12.70
N PRO A 177 -5.47 -6.09 -13.96
CA PRO A 177 -6.62 -6.93 -14.27
C PRO A 177 -6.58 -8.34 -13.69
N GLN A 178 -5.41 -8.98 -13.70
CA GLN A 178 -5.21 -10.33 -13.15
C GLN A 178 -5.52 -10.44 -11.64
N TRP A 179 -5.37 -9.35 -10.89
CA TRP A 179 -5.56 -9.34 -9.44
C TRP A 179 -6.98 -8.97 -9.01
N ARG A 180 -7.75 -8.29 -9.86
CA ARG A 180 -9.06 -7.72 -9.49
C ARG A 180 -10.06 -8.74 -8.95
N PRO A 181 -10.29 -9.91 -9.61
CA PRO A 181 -11.26 -10.87 -9.10
C PRO A 181 -10.91 -11.34 -7.68
N HIS A 182 -9.62 -11.55 -7.41
CA HIS A 182 -9.13 -11.98 -6.11
C HIS A 182 -9.24 -10.86 -5.06
N VAL A 183 -8.92 -9.63 -5.46
CA VAL A 183 -8.99 -8.45 -4.59
C VAL A 183 -10.44 -8.14 -4.22
N LEU A 184 -11.37 -8.14 -5.17
CA LEU A 184 -12.79 -7.89 -4.92
C LEU A 184 -13.39 -8.96 -4.00
N ALA A 185 -13.11 -10.23 -4.26
CA ALA A 185 -13.54 -11.32 -3.39
C ALA A 185 -12.98 -11.18 -1.96
N HIS A 186 -11.70 -10.78 -1.85
CA HIS A 186 -11.05 -10.54 -0.56
C HIS A 186 -11.68 -9.36 0.19
N LEU A 187 -11.91 -8.23 -0.48
CA LEU A 187 -12.52 -7.05 0.15
C LEU A 187 -13.96 -7.34 0.61
N ALA A 188 -14.75 -8.07 -0.18
CA ALA A 188 -16.10 -8.49 0.22
C ALA A 188 -16.09 -9.36 1.49
N LYS A 189 -15.09 -10.25 1.62
CA LYS A 189 -14.89 -11.06 2.83
C LYS A 189 -14.57 -10.19 4.06
N LEU A 190 -13.74 -9.15 3.91
CA LEU A 190 -13.40 -8.24 5.00
C LEU A 190 -14.63 -7.45 5.49
N GLU A 191 -15.46 -6.94 4.57
CA GLU A 191 -16.69 -6.20 4.90
C GLU A 191 -17.70 -7.06 5.69
N ASN A 192 -17.87 -8.32 5.28
CA ASN A 192 -18.76 -9.26 5.98
C ASN A 192 -18.25 -9.62 7.38
N THR A 193 -16.93 -9.70 7.56
CA THR A 193 -16.31 -10.01 8.85
C THR A 193 -16.52 -8.86 9.85
N GLN A 194 -16.44 -7.61 9.39
CA GLN A 194 -16.68 -6.42 10.22
C GLN A 194 -18.16 -6.26 10.62
N SER A 195 -19.09 -6.70 9.77
CA SER A 195 -20.55 -6.60 10.05
C SER A 195 -21.07 -7.65 11.04
N THR A 196 -20.32 -8.74 11.26
CA THR A 196 -20.74 -9.84 12.15
C THR A 196 -20.29 -9.64 13.60
N VAL A 197 -19.49 -8.59 13.87
CA VAL A 197 -18.92 -8.30 15.20
C VAL A 197 -19.67 -7.15 15.92
N CYS A 198 -20.75 -6.63 15.33
CA CYS A 198 -21.64 -5.62 15.91
C CYS A 198 -22.95 -6.23 16.44
#